data_AF-A0A098C1Z9-F1
#
_entry.id   AF-A0A098C1Z9-F1
#
_cell.length_a   1.000
_cell.length_b   1.000
_cell.length_c   1.000
_cell.angle_alpha   90.00
_cell.angle_beta   90.00
_cell.angle_gamma   90.00
#
_symmetry.space_group_name_H-M   'P 1'
#
loop_
_entity.id
_entity.type
_entity.pdbx_description
1 polymer ?
#
loop_
_entity_poly.entity_id
_entity_poly.type
_entity_poly.pdbx_seq_one_letter_code
_entity_poly.pdbx_strand_id
1 'polypeptide(L)'
;MKPIVSIIMGSTSDLPVMEKAAKFLDEMEVPFEINALSAHRTPEEVEIFAKGAAENGIKVIIAAAGMAAHLPGVIASMTSIPVIGVPIKASLEGIDALLSIVQMPPGIPVATVGINGSLNAAILALQMIATGDEALQNKLVEYKISLKNKIKKANEELAQVSYKYKTN
;
A
#
# COMPACT_ATOMS: atom_id res chain seq x y z
N MET A 1 -8.36 18.54 -6.57
CA MET A 1 -8.78 17.74 -5.39
C MET A 1 -7.65 17.77 -4.37
N LYS A 2 -7.94 17.75 -3.07
CA LYS A 2 -6.91 17.66 -2.01
C LYS A 2 -6.64 16.18 -1.73
N PRO A 3 -5.37 15.70 -1.71
CA PRO A 3 -5.08 14.29 -1.46
C PRO A 3 -5.48 13.91 -0.04
N ILE A 4 -5.94 12.66 0.13
CA ILE A 4 -6.22 12.05 1.44
C ILE A 4 -5.37 10.80 1.69
N VAL A 5 -4.66 10.32 0.67
CA VAL A 5 -3.63 9.27 0.78
C VAL A 5 -2.33 9.79 0.17
N SER A 6 -1.21 9.59 0.84
CA SER A 6 0.11 9.87 0.26
C SER A 6 0.85 8.56 0.01
N ILE A 7 1.31 8.34 -1.22
CA ILE A 7 2.22 7.25 -1.58
C ILE A 7 3.63 7.80 -1.58
N ILE A 8 4.47 7.34 -0.65
CA ILE A 8 5.85 7.78 -0.50
C ILE A 8 6.78 6.62 -0.79
N MET A 9 7.78 6.86 -1.64
CA MET A 9 8.82 5.87 -1.95
C MET A 9 10.21 6.44 -1.76
N GLY A 10 11.16 5.59 -1.38
CA GLY A 10 12.56 5.99 -1.20
C GLY A 10 13.28 6.30 -2.51
N SER A 11 12.82 5.73 -3.62
CA SER A 11 13.43 5.82 -4.95
C SER A 11 12.37 5.69 -6.06
N THR A 12 12.60 6.33 -7.20
CA THR A 12 11.76 6.15 -8.40
C THR A 12 11.80 4.72 -8.94
N SER A 13 12.84 3.95 -8.59
CA SER A 13 12.92 2.51 -8.89
C SER A 13 11.82 1.68 -8.23
N ASP A 14 11.16 2.20 -7.19
CA ASP A 14 10.08 1.52 -6.49
C ASP A 14 8.73 1.69 -7.21
N LEU A 15 8.63 2.66 -8.14
CA LEU A 15 7.40 3.01 -8.85
C LEU A 15 6.75 1.81 -9.57
N PRO A 16 7.46 0.91 -10.27
CA PRO A 16 6.84 -0.25 -10.92
C PRO A 16 6.07 -1.16 -9.94
N VAL A 17 6.50 -1.23 -8.68
CA VAL A 17 5.75 -1.93 -7.63
C VAL A 17 4.59 -1.07 -7.16
N MET A 18 4.85 0.21 -6.84
CA MET A 18 3.87 1.11 -6.24
C MET A 18 2.75 1.55 -7.18
N GLU A 19 2.91 1.42 -8.49
CA GLU A 19 1.90 1.76 -9.49
C GLU A 19 0.59 1.01 -9.26
N LYS A 20 0.63 -0.23 -8.73
CA LYS A 20 -0.60 -0.97 -8.41
C LYS A 20 -1.42 -0.32 -7.29
N ALA A 21 -0.77 0.35 -6.34
CA ALA A 21 -1.45 1.13 -5.31
C ALA A 21 -2.13 2.35 -5.94
N ALA A 22 -1.38 3.11 -6.75
CA ALA A 22 -1.89 4.28 -7.44
C ALA A 22 -3.08 3.96 -8.35
N LYS A 23 -2.96 2.92 -9.18
CA LYS A 23 -4.05 2.45 -10.06
C LYS A 23 -5.31 2.09 -9.28
N PHE A 24 -5.16 1.39 -8.16
CA PHE A 24 -6.31 1.02 -7.34
C PHE A 24 -6.98 2.25 -6.68
N LEU A 25 -6.20 3.20 -6.17
CA LEU A 25 -6.78 4.43 -5.60
C LEU A 25 -7.49 5.26 -6.67
N ASP A 26 -6.94 5.31 -7.89
CA ASP A 26 -7.57 5.95 -9.06
C ASP A 26 -8.90 5.28 -9.44
N GLU A 27 -8.91 3.95 -9.57
CA GLU A 27 -10.13 3.15 -9.84
C GLU A 27 -11.22 3.34 -8.77
N MET A 28 -10.82 3.57 -7.52
CA MET A 28 -11.73 3.82 -6.40
C MET A 28 -12.09 5.30 -6.24
N GLU A 29 -11.55 6.18 -7.09
CA GLU A 29 -11.71 7.64 -7.07
C GLU A 29 -11.32 8.25 -5.70
N VAL A 30 -10.25 7.74 -5.11
CA VAL A 30 -9.68 8.22 -3.84
C VAL A 30 -8.58 9.22 -4.16
N PRO A 31 -8.67 10.50 -3.78
CA PRO A 31 -7.61 11.47 -4.06
C PRO A 31 -6.29 11.09 -3.37
N PHE A 32 -5.22 10.97 -4.15
CA PHE A 32 -3.90 10.63 -3.64
C PHE A 32 -2.79 11.44 -4.30
N GLU A 33 -1.62 11.47 -3.66
CA GLU A 33 -0.38 12.00 -4.21
C GLU A 33 0.71 10.93 -4.21
N ILE A 34 1.73 11.11 -5.07
CA ILE A 34 2.92 10.26 -5.12
C ILE A 34 4.15 11.15 -5.02
N ASN A 35 5.03 10.88 -4.05
CA ASN A 35 6.28 11.60 -3.87
C ASN A 35 7.45 10.64 -3.62
N ALA A 36 8.66 11.05 -4.02
CA ALA A 36 9.89 10.37 -3.66
C ALA A 36 10.56 11.11 -2.50
N LEU A 37 10.62 10.49 -1.32
CA LEU A 37 11.27 11.03 -0.13
C LEU A 37 12.13 9.93 0.50
N SER A 38 13.38 10.24 0.83
CA SER A 38 14.34 9.21 1.25
C SER A 38 14.78 9.44 2.70
N ALA A 39 14.42 8.50 3.59
CA ALA A 39 14.85 8.55 4.99
C ALA A 39 16.38 8.61 5.17
N HIS A 40 17.15 8.11 4.18
CA HIS A 40 18.60 8.08 4.25
C HIS A 40 19.28 9.26 3.52
N ARG A 41 18.61 9.90 2.58
CA ARG A 41 19.20 10.93 1.69
C ARG A 41 18.59 12.30 1.86
N THR A 42 17.30 12.38 2.17
CA THR A 42 16.56 13.62 2.41
C THR A 42 15.75 13.54 3.72
N PRO A 43 16.39 13.25 4.87
CA PRO A 43 15.69 13.04 6.15
C PRO A 43 14.89 14.28 6.60
N GLU A 44 15.38 15.49 6.34
CA GLU A 44 14.69 16.74 6.67
C GLU A 44 13.37 16.88 5.89
N GLU A 45 13.35 16.50 4.61
CA GLU A 45 12.13 16.52 3.80
C GLU A 45 11.11 15.47 4.28
N VAL A 46 11.59 14.29 4.68
CA VAL A 46 10.73 13.25 5.29
C VAL A 46 10.11 13.75 6.59
N GLU A 47 10.88 14.44 7.42
CA GLU A 47 10.41 15.02 8.68
C GLU A 47 9.34 16.09 8.45
N ILE A 48 9.60 17.03 7.54
CA ILE A 48 8.65 18.09 7.16
C ILE A 48 7.35 17.46 6.65
N PHE A 49 7.46 16.48 5.75
CA PHE A 49 6.31 15.76 5.21
C PHE A 49 5.52 15.04 6.31
N ALA A 50 6.18 14.22 7.13
CA ALA A 50 5.51 13.37 8.11
C ALA A 50 4.79 14.19 9.19
N LYS A 51 5.43 15.26 9.69
CA LYS A 51 4.83 16.17 10.69
C LYS A 51 3.66 16.96 10.12
N GLY A 52 3.75 17.39 8.86
CA GLY A 52 2.70 18.18 8.19
C GLY A 52 1.55 17.36 7.59
N ALA A 53 1.70 16.03 7.43
CA ALA A 53 0.75 15.21 6.68
C ALA A 53 -0.70 15.32 7.19
N ALA A 54 -0.91 15.27 8.51
CA ALA A 54 -2.24 15.36 9.10
C ALA A 54 -2.90 16.74 8.86
N GLU A 55 -2.16 17.83 9.03
CA GLU A 55 -2.63 19.20 8.78
C GLU A 55 -2.94 19.42 7.28
N ASN A 56 -2.16 18.77 6.42
CA ASN A 56 -2.38 18.70 4.99
C ASN A 56 -3.53 17.77 4.59
N GLY A 57 -4.32 17.24 5.54
CA GLY A 57 -5.53 16.47 5.29
C GLY A 57 -5.29 15.02 4.85
N ILE A 58 -4.04 14.54 4.89
CA ILE A 58 -3.72 13.14 4.63
C ILE A 58 -4.31 12.30 5.76
N LYS A 59 -5.01 11.23 5.40
CA LYS A 59 -5.63 10.29 6.33
C LYS A 59 -4.82 9.01 6.50
N VAL A 60 -4.08 8.59 5.46
CA VAL A 60 -3.23 7.39 5.48
C VAL A 60 -1.99 7.62 4.62
N ILE A 61 -0.83 7.17 5.09
CA ILE A 61 0.41 7.18 4.31
C ILE A 61 0.75 5.74 3.91
N ILE A 62 1.06 5.52 2.64
CA ILE A 62 1.62 4.27 2.12
C ILE A 62 3.09 4.51 1.83
N ALA A 63 3.98 3.91 2.60
CA ALA A 63 5.43 4.08 2.47
C ALA A 63 6.11 2.80 1.96
N ALA A 64 6.97 2.94 0.95
CA ALA A 64 7.68 1.84 0.31
C ALA A 64 9.20 1.98 0.41
N ALA A 65 9.87 0.91 0.80
CA ALA A 65 11.33 0.86 0.82
C ALA A 65 11.85 -0.59 0.72
N GLY A 66 13.05 -0.74 0.14
CA GLY A 66 13.77 -2.01 0.05
C GLY A 66 15.04 -2.02 0.91
N MET A 67 15.70 -3.19 1.00
CA MET A 67 16.93 -3.38 1.79
C MET A 67 16.69 -3.01 3.27
N ALA A 68 17.55 -2.16 3.86
CA ALA A 68 17.34 -1.57 5.19
C ALA A 68 16.20 -0.52 5.14
N ALA A 69 14.96 -1.02 5.11
CA ALA A 69 13.78 -0.26 4.72
C ALA A 69 13.21 0.62 5.84
N HIS A 70 13.90 1.72 6.18
CA HIS A 70 13.54 2.57 7.32
C HIS A 70 12.41 3.57 7.07
N LEU A 71 12.10 3.88 5.81
CA LEU A 71 11.15 4.96 5.47
C LEU A 71 9.79 4.84 6.18
N PRO A 72 9.11 3.66 6.20
CA PRO A 72 7.83 3.55 6.88
C PRO A 72 7.90 3.81 8.38
N GLY A 73 8.92 3.27 9.06
CA GLY A 73 9.11 3.45 10.51
C GLY A 73 9.48 4.89 10.88
N VAL A 74 10.30 5.56 10.07
CA VAL A 74 10.67 6.98 10.26
C VAL A 74 9.44 7.89 10.09
N ILE A 75 8.61 7.65 9.08
CA ILE A 75 7.37 8.43 8.92
C ILE A 75 6.44 8.19 10.11
N ALA A 76 6.25 6.93 10.52
CA ALA A 76 5.37 6.55 11.62
C ALA A 76 5.79 7.15 12.97
N SER A 77 7.09 7.41 13.18
CA SER A 77 7.56 8.02 14.42
C SER A 77 7.29 9.53 14.52
N MET A 78 6.93 10.17 13.41
CA MET A 78 6.78 11.62 13.29
C MET A 78 5.35 12.07 12.97
N THR A 79 4.40 11.14 12.87
CA THR A 79 3.01 11.43 12.50
C THR A 79 2.01 10.66 13.35
N SER A 80 0.81 11.20 13.51
CA SER A 80 -0.28 10.55 14.26
C SER A 80 -1.23 9.74 13.37
N ILE A 81 -1.13 9.87 12.05
CA ILE A 81 -1.98 9.14 11.10
C ILE A 81 -1.40 7.76 10.76
N PRO A 82 -2.24 6.78 10.37
CA PRO A 82 -1.77 5.45 10.02
C PRO A 82 -0.73 5.44 8.89
N VAL A 83 0.33 4.65 9.10
CA VAL A 83 1.35 4.38 8.09
C VAL A 83 1.31 2.90 7.70
N ILE A 84 1.19 2.64 6.41
CA ILE A 84 1.22 1.31 5.81
C ILE A 84 2.59 1.11 5.17
N GLY A 85 3.30 0.06 5.57
CA GLY A 85 4.62 -0.27 5.05
C GLY A 85 4.55 -1.31 3.94
N VAL A 86 5.15 -1.01 2.78
CA VAL A 86 5.31 -1.94 1.64
C VAL A 86 6.78 -2.34 1.53
N PRO A 87 7.15 -3.58 1.91
CA PRO A 87 8.50 -4.07 1.71
C PRO A 87 8.80 -4.28 0.22
N ILE A 88 9.86 -3.64 -0.30
CA ILE A 88 10.27 -3.79 -1.69
C ILE A 88 11.32 -4.89 -1.82
N LYS A 89 11.10 -5.80 -2.78
CA LYS A 89 12.00 -6.91 -3.13
C LYS A 89 13.24 -6.39 -3.88
N ALA A 90 14.19 -5.77 -3.16
CA ALA A 90 15.44 -5.24 -3.73
C ALA A 90 16.67 -6.12 -3.42
N SER A 91 16.70 -6.77 -2.26
CA SER A 91 17.75 -7.69 -1.79
C SER A 91 17.10 -8.78 -0.95
N LEU A 92 17.78 -9.91 -0.72
CA LEU A 92 17.31 -11.04 0.10
C LEU A 92 15.84 -11.42 -0.12
N GLU A 93 15.38 -11.39 -1.37
CA GLU A 93 13.99 -11.62 -1.77
C GLU A 93 12.94 -10.74 -1.04
N GLY A 94 13.37 -9.62 -0.45
CA GLY A 94 12.55 -8.67 0.31
C GLY A 94 12.40 -9.02 1.79
N ILE A 95 13.06 -10.07 2.29
CA ILE A 95 13.00 -10.45 3.71
C ILE A 95 13.70 -9.42 4.61
N ASP A 96 14.79 -8.83 4.13
CA ASP A 96 15.45 -7.71 4.79
C ASP A 96 14.49 -6.52 4.97
N ALA A 97 13.81 -6.12 3.90
CA ALA A 97 12.83 -5.05 3.93
C ALA A 97 11.63 -5.40 4.82
N LEU A 98 11.13 -6.64 4.73
CA LEU A 98 9.98 -7.09 5.52
C LEU A 98 10.28 -6.99 7.01
N LEU A 99 11.40 -7.55 7.46
CA LEU A 99 11.80 -7.52 8.86
C LEU A 99 12.13 -6.10 9.33
N SER A 100 12.74 -5.27 8.47
CA SER A 100 13.03 -3.86 8.78
C SER A 100 11.76 -3.03 9.02
N ILE A 101 10.65 -3.37 8.37
CA ILE A 101 9.39 -2.63 8.46
C ILE A 101 8.46 -3.19 9.54
N VAL A 102 8.32 -4.51 9.65
CA VAL A 102 7.32 -5.15 10.53
C VAL A 102 7.72 -5.20 12.00
N GLN A 103 9.03 -5.28 12.31
CA GLN A 103 9.53 -5.47 13.67
C GLN A 103 9.71 -4.14 14.43
N MET A 104 8.71 -3.27 14.38
CA MET A 104 8.73 -2.01 15.13
C MET A 104 8.70 -2.24 16.65
N PRO A 105 9.41 -1.43 17.44
CA PRO A 105 9.29 -1.48 18.89
C PRO A 105 7.91 -1.01 19.38
N PRO A 106 7.49 -1.38 20.60
CA PRO A 106 6.24 -0.91 21.18
C PRO A 106 6.13 0.62 21.18
N GLY A 107 4.97 1.13 20.75
CA GLY A 107 4.65 2.57 20.73
C GLY A 107 4.61 3.20 19.34
N ILE A 108 5.33 2.67 18.34
CA ILE A 108 5.40 3.24 16.98
C ILE A 108 5.01 2.17 15.95
N PRO A 109 3.70 1.88 15.76
CA PRO A 109 3.27 0.81 14.87
C PRO A 109 3.38 1.18 13.38
N VAL A 110 3.64 0.18 12.55
CA VAL A 110 3.50 0.25 11.08
C VAL A 110 2.62 -0.90 10.63
N ALA A 111 1.62 -0.63 9.78
CA ALA A 111 0.77 -1.66 9.19
C ALA A 111 1.48 -2.28 7.97
N THR A 112 2.23 -3.36 8.18
CA THR A 112 3.04 -3.97 7.12
C THR A 112 2.23 -4.95 6.27
N VAL A 113 2.26 -4.77 4.95
CA VAL A 113 1.68 -5.73 3.98
C VAL A 113 2.75 -6.71 3.47
N GLY A 114 2.35 -7.69 2.64
CA GLY A 114 3.29 -8.60 2.00
C GLY A 114 4.32 -7.89 1.11
N ILE A 115 5.44 -8.57 0.84
CA ILE A 115 6.51 -8.07 -0.03
C ILE A 115 5.95 -7.74 -1.43
N ASN A 116 6.30 -6.56 -1.96
CA ASN A 116 5.76 -5.96 -3.17
C ASN A 116 4.22 -5.84 -3.18
N GLY A 117 3.57 -5.88 -2.01
CA GLY A 117 2.12 -5.89 -1.82
C GLY A 117 1.44 -4.54 -1.92
N SER A 118 1.89 -3.65 -2.82
CA SER A 118 1.38 -2.28 -2.97
C SER A 118 -0.14 -2.20 -3.20
N LEU A 119 -0.72 -3.11 -3.99
CA LEU A 119 -2.18 -3.20 -4.16
C LEU A 119 -2.89 -3.41 -2.82
N ASN A 120 -2.39 -4.33 -1.99
CA ASN A 120 -2.97 -4.59 -0.67
C ASN A 120 -2.80 -3.39 0.26
N ALA A 121 -1.72 -2.62 0.13
CA ALA A 121 -1.56 -1.38 0.88
C ALA A 121 -2.62 -0.34 0.52
N ALA A 122 -2.97 -0.19 -0.77
CA ALA A 122 -4.04 0.70 -1.18
C ALA A 122 -5.43 0.21 -0.75
N ILE A 123 -5.68 -1.10 -0.83
CA ILE A 123 -6.92 -1.70 -0.30
C ILE A 123 -7.03 -1.46 1.22
N LEU A 124 -5.95 -1.64 1.96
CA LEU A 124 -5.93 -1.40 3.40
C LEU A 124 -6.11 0.09 3.74
N ALA A 125 -5.50 0.99 2.98
CA ALA A 125 -5.72 2.43 3.14
C ALA A 125 -7.19 2.79 2.92
N LEU A 126 -7.82 2.23 1.87
CA LEU A 126 -9.24 2.42 1.62
C LEU A 126 -10.10 1.85 2.75
N GLN A 127 -9.78 0.68 3.30
CA GLN A 127 -10.47 0.11 4.46
C GLN A 127 -10.37 1.00 5.70
N MET A 128 -9.21 1.59 5.97
CA MET A 128 -9.02 2.52 7.09
C MET A 128 -9.92 3.75 6.93
N ILE A 129 -9.96 4.34 5.73
CA ILE A 129 -10.76 5.55 5.46
C ILE A 129 -12.26 5.23 5.46
N ALA A 130 -12.67 4.09 4.89
CA ALA A 130 -14.06 3.66 4.78
C ALA A 130 -14.75 3.41 6.13
N THR A 131 -14.00 3.22 7.22
CA THR A 131 -14.57 3.08 8.57
C THR A 131 -15.43 4.28 8.99
N GLY A 132 -15.18 5.46 8.41
CA GLY A 132 -15.98 6.67 8.60
C GLY A 132 -16.61 7.22 7.32
N ASP A 133 -16.67 6.44 6.24
CA ASP A 133 -17.17 6.87 4.92
C ASP A 133 -17.99 5.75 4.26
N GLU A 134 -19.31 5.88 4.30
CA GLU A 134 -20.26 4.88 3.79
C GLU A 134 -20.15 4.68 2.27
N ALA A 135 -19.83 5.75 1.52
CA ALA A 135 -19.68 5.65 0.07
C ALA A 135 -18.45 4.81 -0.29
N LEU A 136 -17.32 5.03 0.39
CA LEU A 136 -16.12 4.21 0.23
C LEU A 136 -16.32 2.78 0.72
N GLN A 137 -17.11 2.58 1.79
CA GLN A 137 -17.47 1.25 2.27
C GLN A 137 -18.27 0.47 1.21
N ASN A 138 -19.20 1.11 0.51
CA ASN A 138 -19.95 0.49 -0.57
C ASN A 138 -19.05 0.11 -1.75
N LYS A 139 -18.12 0.99 -2.16
CA LYS A 139 -17.10 0.67 -3.17
C LYS A 139 -16.26 -0.56 -2.80
N LEU A 140 -15.86 -0.69 -1.53
CA LEU A 140 -15.15 -1.89 -1.03
C LEU A 140 -15.99 -3.17 -1.12
N VAL A 141 -17.29 -3.10 -0.81
CA VAL A 141 -18.20 -4.25 -0.92
C VAL A 141 -18.32 -4.67 -2.38
N GLU A 142 -18.56 -3.73 -3.30
CA GLU A 142 -18.62 -3.99 -4.74
C GLU A 142 -17.31 -4.58 -5.27
N TYR A 143 -16.17 -4.03 -4.85
CA TYR A 143 -14.87 -4.58 -5.19
C TYR A 143 -14.74 -6.05 -4.76
N LYS A 144 -15.12 -6.40 -3.52
CA LYS A 144 -15.09 -7.80 -3.05
C LYS A 144 -16.02 -8.72 -3.84
N ILE A 145 -17.21 -8.24 -4.22
CA ILE A 145 -18.13 -8.98 -5.10
C ILE A 145 -17.49 -9.22 -6.48
N SER A 146 -16.81 -8.21 -7.04
CA SER A 146 -16.12 -8.33 -8.32
C SER A 146 -15.05 -9.43 -8.29
N LEU A 147 -14.29 -9.56 -7.19
CA LEU A 147 -13.28 -10.60 -7.03
C LEU A 147 -13.90 -12.00 -7.04
N LYS A 148 -15.04 -12.18 -6.34
CA LYS A 148 -15.79 -13.44 -6.35
C LYS A 148 -16.24 -13.80 -7.77
N ASN A 149 -16.73 -12.82 -8.52
CA ASN A 149 -17.18 -13.03 -9.90
C ASN A 149 -16.02 -13.38 -10.84
N LYS A 150 -14.84 -12.76 -10.66
CA LYS A 150 -13.63 -13.11 -11.40
C LYS A 150 -13.25 -14.58 -11.21
N ILE A 151 -13.29 -15.10 -9.98
CA ILE A 151 -12.98 -16.52 -9.71
C ILE A 151 -14.03 -17.46 -10.32
N LYS A 152 -15.32 -17.12 -10.24
CA LYS A 152 -16.36 -17.92 -10.91
C LYS A 152 -16.12 -18.03 -12.41
N LYS A 153 -15.85 -16.89 -13.05
CA LYS A 153 -15.53 -16.84 -14.49
C LYS A 153 -14.25 -17.62 -14.82
N ALA A 154 -13.21 -17.49 -14.01
CA ALA A 154 -11.98 -18.25 -14.19
C ALA A 154 -12.22 -19.77 -14.14
N ASN A 155 -13.10 -20.24 -13.24
CA ASN A 155 -13.48 -21.67 -13.19
C ASN A 155 -14.25 -22.10 -14.44
N GLU A 156 -15.14 -21.27 -14.97
CA GLU A 156 -15.84 -21.52 -16.24
C GLU A 156 -14.85 -21.64 -17.41
N GLU A 157 -13.87 -20.74 -17.47
CA GLU A 157 -12.80 -20.75 -18.48
C GLU A 157 -11.90 -21.99 -18.34
N LEU A 158 -11.49 -22.34 -17.11
CA LEU A 158 -10.69 -23.52 -16.81
C LEU A 158 -11.43 -24.83 -17.12
N ALA A 159 -12.76 -24.86 -17.00
CA ALA A 159 -13.56 -26.02 -17.40
C ALA A 159 -13.42 -26.31 -18.90
N GLN A 160 -13.27 -25.28 -19.74
CA GLN A 160 -13.08 -25.42 -21.19
C GLN A 160 -11.67 -25.87 -21.59
N VAL A 161 -10.69 -25.75 -20.71
CA VAL A 161 -9.33 -26.24 -20.98
C VAL A 161 -9.35 -27.78 -20.95
N SER A 162 -8.87 -28.40 -22.04
CA SER A 162 -8.89 -29.86 -22.22
C SER A 162 -7.50 -30.47 -22.12
N TYR A 163 -7.38 -31.54 -21.34
CA TYR A 163 -6.21 -32.42 -21.27
C TYR A 163 -6.69 -33.86 -21.24
N LYS A 164 -5.87 -34.80 -21.75
CA LYS A 164 -6.18 -36.24 -21.82
C LYS A 164 -6.68 -36.85 -20.50
N TYR A 165 -6.25 -36.30 -19.36
CA TYR A 165 -6.57 -36.80 -18.02
C TYR A 165 -7.31 -35.79 -17.13
N LYS A 166 -7.76 -34.65 -17.67
CA LYS A 166 -8.60 -33.71 -16.92
C LYS A 166 -10.04 -34.23 -16.91
N THR A 167 -10.62 -34.36 -15.71
CA THR A 167 -11.89 -35.07 -15.49
C THR A 167 -13.06 -34.17 -15.12
N ASN A 168 -12.81 -32.88 -14.90
CA ASN A 168 -13.81 -31.86 -14.59
C ASN A 168 -14.01 -30.89 -15.74
#